data_AF-A0A2M8C1Y6-F1
#
_entry.id   AF-A0A2M8C1Y6-F1
#
_cell.length_a   1.000
_cell.length_b   1.000
_cell.length_c   1.000
_cell.angle_alpha   90.00
_cell.angle_beta   90.00
_cell.angle_gamma   90.00
#
_symmetry.space_group_name_H-M   'P 1'
#
loop_
_entity.id
_entity.type
_entity.pdbx_description
1 polymer ?
#
loop_
_entity_poly.entity_id
_entity_poly.type
_entity_poly.pdbx_seq_one_letter_code
_entity_poly.pdbx_strand_id
1 'polypeptide(L)'
;MDEQETRLYDLCFWITDDQSGNAPDSFFDIIKGFVTKAGGIIVSERIPEKRDLAYMIKKQKSAWWAEIQFRLDPAKLAGLKNTLKYEQVILRKLIVMVPERSQKREKQLQQHREKQARWQETKARMTEQEKEVQRTPVDLDTKLKEILQS
;
A
#
# COMPACT_ATOMS: atom_id res chain seq x y z
N MET A 1 -21.25 -27.30 10.82
CA MET A 1 -20.45 -26.08 11.01
C MET A 1 -20.37 -25.43 9.65
N ASP A 2 -21.09 -24.34 9.44
CA ASP A 2 -21.08 -23.66 8.14
C ASP A 2 -19.68 -23.08 7.91
N GLU A 3 -18.99 -23.62 6.92
CA GLU A 3 -17.75 -23.09 6.40
C GLU A 3 -18.10 -21.78 5.66
N GLN A 4 -18.27 -20.70 6.41
CA GLN A 4 -18.64 -19.40 5.85
C GLN A 4 -17.48 -18.84 5.05
N GLU A 5 -17.62 -18.92 3.73
CA GLU A 5 -16.64 -18.42 2.77
C GLU A 5 -16.47 -16.90 2.91
N THR A 6 -15.35 -16.48 3.49
CA THR A 6 -15.00 -15.05 3.58
C THR A 6 -14.66 -14.50 2.20
N ARG A 7 -15.21 -13.33 1.87
CA ARG A 7 -14.92 -12.64 0.61
C ARG A 7 -14.00 -11.45 0.86
N LEU A 8 -13.21 -11.10 -0.15
CA LEU A 8 -12.33 -9.94 -0.11
C LEU A 8 -13.11 -8.68 -0.51
N TYR A 9 -12.95 -7.63 0.29
CA TYR A 9 -13.56 -6.34 0.07
C TYR A 9 -12.51 -5.24 0.19
N ASP A 10 -12.70 -4.18 -0.61
CA ASP A 10 -11.98 -2.92 -0.49
C ASP A 10 -12.92 -1.88 0.09
N LEU A 11 -12.54 -1.28 1.21
CA LEU A 11 -13.19 -0.12 1.80
C LEU A 11 -12.33 1.11 1.52
N CYS A 12 -12.81 1.97 0.63
CA CYS A 12 -12.19 3.25 0.32
C CYS A 12 -13.01 4.36 0.95
N PHE A 13 -12.37 5.30 1.65
CA PHE A 13 -13.09 6.33 2.38
C PHE A 13 -12.32 7.63 2.52
N TRP A 14 -13.09 8.70 2.72
CA TRP A 14 -12.63 10.04 2.98
C TRP A 14 -12.92 10.41 4.44
N ILE A 15 -11.88 10.78 5.18
CA ILE A 15 -11.94 11.28 6.56
C ILE A 15 -11.94 12.82 6.51
N THR A 16 -12.77 13.44 7.34
CA THR A 16 -12.81 14.89 7.48
C THR A 16 -11.46 15.46 7.91
N ASP A 17 -11.08 16.60 7.35
CA ASP A 17 -9.92 17.37 7.83
C ASP A 17 -10.39 18.22 9.02
N ASP A 18 -10.18 17.72 10.23
CA ASP A 18 -10.44 18.49 11.44
C ASP A 18 -9.27 19.45 11.66
N GLN A 19 -9.45 20.71 11.26
CA GLN A 19 -8.43 21.77 11.40
C GLN A 19 -8.01 22.00 12.87
N SER A 20 -8.67 21.34 13.84
CA SER A 20 -8.35 21.38 15.27
C SER A 20 -7.15 20.48 15.68
N GLY A 21 -6.52 19.75 14.76
CA GLY A 21 -5.31 18.96 15.05
C GLY A 21 -5.55 17.52 15.49
N ASN A 22 -6.76 16.97 15.32
CA ASN A 22 -6.99 15.53 15.50
C ASN A 22 -6.27 14.75 14.40
N ALA A 23 -5.40 13.81 14.81
CA ALA A 23 -4.58 13.06 13.87
C ALA A 23 -5.45 12.14 13.00
N PRO A 24 -5.34 12.18 11.66
CA PRO A 24 -6.09 11.31 10.75
C PRO A 24 -5.86 9.82 11.05
N ASP A 25 -4.71 9.48 11.65
CA ASP A 25 -4.36 8.13 12.10
C ASP A 25 -5.31 7.60 13.19
N SER A 26 -5.74 8.45 14.13
CA SER A 26 -6.66 8.04 15.20
C SER A 26 -8.03 7.63 14.64
N PHE A 27 -8.54 8.39 13.67
CA PHE A 27 -9.77 8.07 12.97
C PHE A 27 -9.63 6.83 12.10
N PHE A 28 -8.47 6.66 11.47
CA PHE A 28 -8.14 5.46 10.71
C PHE A 28 -8.15 4.21 11.60
N ASP A 29 -7.55 4.27 12.78
CA ASP A 29 -7.53 3.18 13.75
C ASP A 29 -8.93 2.84 14.28
N ILE A 30 -9.78 3.83 14.52
CA ILE A 30 -11.19 3.61 14.88
C ILE A 30 -11.91 2.84 13.78
N ILE A 31 -11.73 3.23 12.52
CA ILE A 31 -12.37 2.58 11.37
C ILE A 31 -11.88 1.15 11.19
N LYS A 32 -10.57 0.90 11.35
CA LYS A 32 -10.01 -0.45 11.41
C LYS A 32 -10.63 -1.27 12.54
N GLY A 33 -10.80 -0.66 13.71
CA GLY A 33 -11.49 -1.24 14.85
C GLY A 33 -12.91 -1.71 14.53
N PHE A 34 -13.65 -1.01 13.67
CA PHE A 34 -14.98 -1.48 13.24
C PHE A 34 -14.90 -2.71 12.33
N VAL A 35 -13.91 -2.77 11.43
CA VAL A 35 -13.70 -3.93 10.56
C VAL A 35 -13.35 -5.16 11.40
N THR A 36 -12.43 -5.04 12.35
CA THR A 36 -12.03 -6.15 13.22
C THR A 36 -13.14 -6.58 14.18
N LYS A 37 -13.89 -5.64 14.77
CA LYS A 37 -15.07 -5.94 15.61
C LYS A 37 -16.17 -6.66 14.84
N ALA A 38 -16.33 -6.40 13.54
CA ALA A 38 -17.25 -7.12 12.69
C ALA A 38 -16.77 -8.56 12.35
N GLY A 39 -15.58 -8.96 12.82
CA GLY A 39 -14.96 -10.24 12.52
C GLY A 39 -14.21 -10.26 11.18
N GLY A 40 -13.85 -9.09 10.65
CA GLY A 40 -13.05 -8.96 9.43
C GLY A 40 -11.56 -9.10 9.70
N ILE A 41 -10.83 -9.67 8.74
CA ILE A 41 -9.37 -9.80 8.77
C ILE A 41 -8.80 -8.80 7.77
N ILE A 42 -7.98 -7.87 8.24
CA ILE A 42 -7.32 -6.87 7.39
C ILE A 42 -6.19 -7.53 6.61
N VAL A 43 -6.15 -7.30 5.30
CA VAL A 43 -5.15 -7.84 4.36
C VAL A 43 -4.12 -6.78 4.00
N SER A 44 -4.58 -5.54 3.75
CA SER A 44 -3.72 -4.43 3.39
C SER A 44 -4.35 -3.11 3.84
N GLU A 45 -3.50 -2.14 4.14
CA GLU A 45 -3.86 -0.81 4.61
C GLU A 45 -3.13 0.24 3.78
N ARG A 46 -3.84 1.30 3.40
CA ARG A 46 -3.25 2.53 2.86
C ARG A 46 -3.43 3.62 3.90
N ILE A 47 -2.31 4.11 4.41
CA ILE A 47 -2.24 5.19 5.39
C ILE A 47 -2.97 6.43 4.84
N PRO A 48 -3.72 7.18 5.69
CA PRO A 48 -4.41 8.38 5.26
C PRO A 48 -3.49 9.41 4.61
N GLU A 49 -3.87 9.86 3.41
CA GLU A 49 -3.13 10.89 2.65
C GLU A 49 -4.04 12.10 2.43
N LYS A 50 -3.53 13.31 2.69
CA LYS A 50 -4.29 14.55 2.49
C LYS A 50 -4.42 14.86 1.00
N ARG A 51 -5.65 15.07 0.53
CA ARG A 51 -5.94 15.42 -0.87
C ARG A 51 -7.07 16.44 -0.97
N ASP A 52 -7.02 17.25 -2.02
CA ASP A 52 -8.10 18.17 -2.37
C ASP A 52 -9.25 17.42 -3.03
N LEU A 53 -10.48 17.81 -2.66
CA LEU A 53 -11.70 17.27 -3.22
C LEU A 53 -12.07 18.05 -4.48
N ALA A 54 -12.55 17.35 -5.51
CA ALA A 54 -13.03 17.98 -6.74
C ALA A 54 -14.20 18.98 -6.49
N TYR A 55 -14.96 18.78 -5.41
CA TYR A 55 -16.00 19.68 -4.93
C TYR A 55 -16.12 19.61 -3.41
N MET A 56 -16.71 20.64 -2.81
CA MET A 56 -16.88 20.69 -1.36
C MET A 56 -17.85 19.62 -0.86
N ILE A 57 -17.42 18.84 0.13
CA ILE A 57 -18.26 17.86 0.84
C ILE A 57 -18.36 18.31 2.30
N LYS A 58 -19.59 18.51 2.80
CA LYS A 58 -19.83 19.03 4.17
C LYS A 58 -18.98 20.28 4.50
N LYS A 59 -18.86 21.22 3.54
CA LYS A 59 -18.05 22.45 3.63
C LYS A 59 -16.52 22.26 3.71
N GLN A 60 -16.02 21.04 3.50
CA GLN A 60 -14.59 20.75 3.42
C GLN A 60 -14.13 20.79 1.96
N LYS A 61 -13.01 21.46 1.69
CA LYS A 61 -12.36 21.50 0.36
C LYS A 61 -11.29 20.42 0.19
N SER A 62 -10.73 19.95 1.30
CA SER A 62 -9.73 18.90 1.38
C SER A 62 -10.17 17.86 2.40
N ALA A 63 -9.63 16.65 2.28
CA ALA A 63 -9.92 15.53 3.16
C ALA A 63 -8.78 14.52 3.12
N TRP A 64 -8.78 13.58 4.07
CA TRP A 64 -7.80 12.51 4.11
C TRP A 64 -8.38 11.27 3.42
N TRP A 65 -7.71 10.77 2.40
CA TRP A 65 -8.08 9.56 1.68
C TRP A 65 -7.37 8.35 2.26
N ALA A 66 -8.12 7.29 2.56
CA ALA A 66 -7.57 6.04 3.04
C ALA A 66 -8.29 4.83 2.43
N GLU A 67 -7.64 3.68 2.52
CA GLU A 67 -8.13 2.43 1.96
C GLU A 67 -7.77 1.26 2.89
N ILE A 68 -8.74 0.38 3.11
CA ILE A 68 -8.55 -0.85 3.89
C ILE A 68 -9.09 -2.00 3.04
N GLN A 69 -8.20 -2.95 2.72
CA GLN A 69 -8.58 -4.21 2.11
C GLN A 69 -8.72 -5.26 3.20
N PHE A 70 -9.86 -5.95 3.24
CA PHE A 70 -10.16 -6.92 4.31
C PHE A 70 -11.02 -8.07 3.81
N ARG A 71 -10.90 -9.22 4.49
CA ARG A 71 -11.78 -10.38 4.30
C ARG A 71 -12.90 -10.34 5.34
N LEU A 72 -14.13 -10.57 4.90
CA LEU A 72 -15.28 -10.62 5.78
C LEU A 72 -16.30 -11.65 5.28
N ASP A 73 -17.02 -12.25 6.22
CA ASP A 73 -18.24 -13.00 5.94
C ASP A 73 -19.31 -12.06 5.33
N PRO A 74 -19.83 -12.35 4.13
CA PRO A 74 -20.88 -11.55 3.49
C PRO A 74 -22.10 -11.28 4.37
N ALA A 75 -22.45 -12.19 5.29
CA ALA A 75 -23.58 -12.01 6.21
C ALA A 75 -23.36 -10.85 7.19
N LYS A 76 -22.11 -10.57 7.57
CA LYS A 76 -21.74 -9.51 8.53
C LYS A 76 -21.55 -8.14 7.85
N LEU A 77 -21.49 -8.10 6.51
CA LEU A 77 -21.25 -6.88 5.75
C LEU A 77 -22.32 -5.81 5.98
N ALA A 78 -23.59 -6.20 6.09
CA ALA A 78 -24.69 -5.27 6.34
C ALA A 78 -24.54 -4.54 7.68
N GLY A 79 -24.11 -5.28 8.72
CA GLY A 79 -23.81 -4.72 10.04
C GLY A 79 -22.68 -3.68 9.97
N LEU A 80 -21.56 -4.04 9.33
CA LEU A 80 -20.43 -3.13 9.15
C LEU A 80 -20.83 -1.86 8.37
N LYS A 81 -21.60 -2.00 7.28
CA LYS A 81 -22.11 -0.87 6.50
C LYS A 81 -22.94 0.09 7.34
N ASN A 82 -23.77 -0.45 8.24
CA ASN A 82 -24.59 0.34 9.14
C ASN A 82 -23.72 1.06 10.17
N THR A 83 -22.77 0.38 10.83
CA THR A 83 -21.84 1.03 11.78
C THR A 83 -21.11 2.20 11.11
N LEU A 84 -20.50 1.97 9.95
CA LEU A 84 -19.78 3.01 9.20
C LEU A 84 -20.69 4.14 8.68
N LYS A 85 -22.01 3.97 8.65
CA LYS A 85 -22.97 5.01 8.23
C LYS A 85 -23.17 6.07 9.29
N TYR A 86 -23.09 5.71 10.57
CA TYR A 86 -23.30 6.64 11.68
C TYR A 86 -22.01 7.39 12.07
N GLU A 87 -20.87 6.94 11.58
CA GLU A 87 -19.59 7.63 11.79
C GLU A 87 -19.53 8.97 11.06
N GLN A 88 -19.59 10.06 11.82
CA GLN A 88 -19.64 11.43 11.29
C GLN A 88 -18.33 11.86 10.62
N VAL A 89 -17.22 11.29 11.11
CA VAL A 89 -15.84 11.50 10.64
C VAL A 89 -15.67 11.10 9.18
N ILE A 90 -16.45 10.12 8.70
CA ILE A 90 -16.44 9.65 7.32
C ILE A 90 -17.28 10.61 6.46
N LEU A 91 -16.64 11.29 5.50
CA LEU A 91 -17.30 12.14 4.53
C LEU A 91 -17.99 11.31 3.43
N ARG A 92 -17.27 10.34 2.89
CA ARG A 92 -17.74 9.42 1.85
C ARG A 92 -17.03 8.08 2.03
N LYS A 93 -17.74 7.00 1.76
CA LYS A 93 -17.18 5.64 1.73
C LYS A 93 -17.70 4.88 0.53
N LEU A 94 -16.90 3.95 0.04
CA LEU A 94 -17.22 2.98 -0.98
C LEU A 94 -16.72 1.62 -0.50
N ILE A 95 -17.57 0.61 -0.56
CA ILE A 95 -17.17 -0.77 -0.30
C ILE A 95 -17.37 -1.57 -1.59
N VAL A 96 -16.29 -2.13 -2.12
CA VAL A 96 -16.29 -2.92 -3.36
C VAL A 96 -15.90 -4.35 -3.03
N MET A 97 -16.57 -5.34 -3.63
CA MET A 97 -16.14 -6.73 -3.55
C MET A 97 -15.05 -6.97 -4.58
N VAL A 98 -13.91 -7.54 -4.17
CA VAL A 98 -12.80 -7.85 -5.06
C VAL A 98 -12.95 -9.28 -5.58
N PRO A 99 -13.31 -9.49 -6.86
CA PRO A 99 -13.49 -10.82 -7.39
C PRO A 99 -12.16 -11.56 -7.45
N GLU A 100 -12.20 -12.88 -7.27
CA GLU A 100 -11.00 -13.73 -7.18
C GLU A 100 -10.07 -13.65 -8.41
N ARG A 101 -10.65 -13.41 -9.60
CA ARG A 101 -9.88 -13.20 -10.85
C ARG A 101 -8.96 -11.98 -10.75
N SER A 102 -9.42 -10.89 -10.14
CA SER A 102 -8.60 -9.68 -9.94
C SER A 102 -7.44 -9.97 -8.99
N GLN A 103 -7.68 -10.75 -7.93
CA GLN A 103 -6.66 -11.14 -6.96
C GLN A 103 -5.52 -11.95 -7.60
N LYS A 104 -5.85 -12.91 -8.49
CA LYS A 104 -4.85 -13.72 -9.19
C LYS A 104 -3.98 -12.88 -10.12
N ARG A 105 -4.59 -11.96 -10.88
CA ARG A 105 -3.88 -11.05 -11.79
C ARG A 105 -2.94 -10.13 -11.03
N GLU A 106 -3.38 -9.57 -9.90
CA GLU A 106 -2.57 -8.68 -9.08
C GLU A 106 -1.34 -9.39 -8.49
N LYS A 107 -1.53 -10.61 -7.97
CA LYS A 107 -0.41 -11.45 -7.50
C LYS A 107 0.60 -11.75 -8.60
N GLN A 108 0.14 -12.08 -9.80
CA GLN A 108 1.02 -12.32 -10.95
C GLN A 108 1.81 -11.06 -11.34
N LEU A 109 1.14 -9.90 -11.35
CA LEU A 109 1.78 -8.62 -11.67
C LEU A 109 2.82 -8.23 -10.61
N GLN A 110 2.52 -8.50 -9.34
CA GLN A 110 3.42 -8.28 -8.22
C GLN A 110 4.67 -9.16 -8.33
N GLN A 111 4.49 -10.46 -8.56
CA GLN A 111 5.60 -11.40 -8.78
C GLN A 111 6.46 -10.99 -9.99
N HIS A 112 5.84 -10.51 -11.06
CA HIS A 112 6.56 -10.02 -12.24
C HIS A 112 7.38 -8.77 -11.91
N ARG A 113 6.79 -7.81 -11.18
CA ARG A 113 7.50 -6.60 -10.72
C ARG A 113 8.68 -6.93 -9.80
N GLU A 114 8.49 -7.82 -8.84
CA GLU A 114 9.56 -8.27 -7.93
C GLU A 114 10.68 -8.99 -8.66
N LYS A 115 10.33 -9.87 -9.62
CA LYS A 115 11.32 -10.55 -10.47
C LYS A 115 12.08 -9.57 -11.34
N GLN A 116 11.41 -8.57 -11.90
CA GLN A 116 12.04 -7.49 -12.67
C GLN A 116 12.96 -6.62 -11.81
N ALA A 117 12.51 -6.21 -10.62
CA ALA A 117 13.33 -5.44 -9.69
C ALA A 117 14.59 -6.22 -9.27
N ARG A 118 14.43 -7.50 -8.92
CA ARG A 118 15.56 -8.38 -8.59
C ARG A 118 16.52 -8.55 -9.76
N TRP A 119 16.01 -8.67 -10.99
CA TRP A 119 16.84 -8.74 -12.19
C TRP A 119 17.62 -7.44 -12.44
N GLN A 120 16.99 -6.27 -12.24
CA GLN A 120 17.65 -4.97 -12.34
C GLN A 120 18.73 -4.79 -11.26
N GLU A 121 18.44 -5.16 -10.01
CA GLU A 121 19.43 -5.12 -8.91
C GLU A 121 20.62 -6.05 -9.17
N THR A 122 20.35 -7.27 -9.64
CA THR A 122 21.41 -8.24 -9.97
C THR A 122 22.26 -7.71 -11.13
N LYS A 123 21.62 -7.15 -12.16
CA LYS A 123 22.31 -6.55 -13.31
C LYS A 123 23.15 -5.34 -12.89
N ALA A 124 22.63 -4.45 -12.04
CA ALA A 124 23.35 -3.31 -11.52
C ALA A 124 24.60 -3.72 -10.73
N ARG A 125 24.49 -4.72 -9.83
CA ARG A 125 25.63 -5.29 -9.10
C ARG A 125 26.68 -5.90 -10.03
N MET A 126 26.26 -6.63 -11.06
CA MET A 126 27.18 -7.20 -12.05
C MET A 126 27.91 -6.10 -12.85
N THR A 127 27.21 -5.04 -13.25
CA THR A 127 27.81 -3.88 -13.94
C THR A 127 28.77 -3.08 -13.04
N GLU A 128 28.49 -3.00 -11.74
CA GLU A 128 29.41 -2.39 -10.75
C GLU A 128 30.67 -3.23 -10.55
N GLN A 129 30.53 -4.56 -10.44
CA GLN A 129 31.67 -5.48 -10.36
C GLN A 129 32.52 -5.46 -11.65
N GLU A 130 31.90 -5.41 -12.83
CA GLU A 130 32.63 -5.27 -14.11
C GLU A 130 33.39 -3.94 -14.21
N LYS A 131 32.84 -2.84 -13.70
CA LYS A 131 33.54 -1.54 -13.63
C LYS A 131 34.70 -1.56 -12.64
N GLU A 132 34.58 -2.28 -11.53
CA GLU A 132 35.65 -2.43 -10.55
C GLU A 132 36.79 -3.31 -11.09
N VAL A 133 36.45 -4.41 -11.76
CA VAL A 133 37.42 -5.32 -12.43
C VAL A 133 38.10 -4.68 -13.64
N GLN A 134 37.48 -3.69 -14.31
CA GLN A 134 38.09 -2.93 -15.41
C GLN A 134 38.93 -1.73 -14.95
N ARG A 135 38.75 -1.22 -13.72
CA ARG A 135 39.59 -0.14 -13.17
C ARG A 135 40.94 -0.68 -12.66
N THR A 136 40.97 -1.91 -12.17
CA THR A 136 42.18 -2.54 -11.62
C THR A 136 43.32 -2.83 -12.62
N PRO A 137 43.14 -3.10 -13.93
CA PRO A 137 44.24 -3.42 -14.84
C PRO A 137 45.09 -2.20 -15.22
N VAL A 138 44.46 -1.03 -15.40
CA VAL A 138 45.16 0.20 -15.85
C VAL A 138 46.02 0.81 -14.74
N ASP A 139 45.59 0.67 -13.49
CA ASP A 139 46.33 1.13 -12.30
C ASP A 139 47.52 0.19 -11.94
N LEU A 140 47.47 -1.07 -12.36
CA LEU A 140 48.57 -2.02 -12.18
C LEU A 140 49.72 -1.75 -13.17
N ASP A 141 49.40 -1.41 -14.42
CA ASP A 141 50.40 -1.08 -15.45
C ASP A 141 51.14 0.24 -15.18
N THR A 142 50.47 1.22 -14.56
CA THR A 142 51.11 2.47 -14.13
C THR A 142 52.04 2.24 -12.93
N LYS A 143 51.63 1.43 -11.95
CA LYS A 143 52.49 1.04 -10.81
C LYS A 143 53.67 0.17 -11.20
N LEU A 144 53.53 -0.71 -12.19
CA LEU A 144 54.65 -1.52 -12.71
C LEU A 144 55.70 -0.66 -13.42
N LYS A 145 55.28 0.40 -14.13
CA LYS A 145 56.20 1.34 -14.77
C LYS A 145 57.01 2.17 -13.78
N GLU A 146 56.43 2.56 -12.63
CA GLU A 146 57.17 3.26 -11.58
C GLU A 146 58.25 2.37 -10.93
N ILE A 147 57.97 1.07 -10.75
CA ILE A 147 58.92 0.12 -10.15
C ILE A 147 60.10 -0.20 -11.11
N LEU A 148 59.87 -0.25 -12.42
CA LEU A 148 60.91 -0.53 -13.43
C LEU A 148 61.85 0.66 -13.71
N GLN A 149 61.51 1.86 -13.25
CA GLN A 149 62.32 3.07 -13.41
C GLN A 149 63.14 3.45 -12.17
N SER A 150 63.08 2.64 -11.10
CA SER A 150 63.87 2.78 -9.87
C SER A 150 64.96 1.72 -9.81
#